data_AF-A0A966LYG8-F1
#
_entry.id   AF-A0A966LYG8-F1
#
_cell.length_a   1.000
_cell.length_b   1.000
_cell.length_c   1.000
_cell.angle_alpha   90.00
_cell.angle_beta   90.00
_cell.angle_gamma   90.00
#
_symmetry.space_group_name_H-M   'P 1'
#
loop_
_entity.id
_entity.type
_entity.pdbx_description
1 polymer ?
#
loop_
_entity_poly.entity_id
_entity_poly.type
_entity_poly.pdbx_seq_one_letter_code
_entity_poly.pdbx_strand_id
1 'polypeptide(L)'
;MNQIITKNLLSRLGLDLDEKSLEQFNEDLLNELNKRVIDQVIAELDEVKLRELAELSPEGADLMPWLDKNVPHFDEIVAEETLLMIEEIAQNSPKID
;
A
#
# COMPACT_ATOMS: atom_id res chain seq x y z
N MET A 1 -4.54 11.49 6.78
CA MET A 1 -4.82 10.67 5.59
C MET A 1 -5.12 9.27 6.10
N ASN A 2 -6.32 8.75 5.84
CA ASN A 2 -6.69 7.42 6.30
C ASN A 2 -6.01 6.35 5.43
N GLN A 3 -5.71 5.20 6.04
CA GLN A 3 -4.99 4.10 5.40
C GLN A 3 -5.86 3.38 4.37
N ILE A 4 -5.43 3.41 3.10
CA ILE A 4 -5.93 2.56 2.02
C ILE A 4 -5.33 1.16 2.17
N ILE A 5 -4.04 1.10 2.56
CA ILE A 5 -3.32 -0.16 2.74
C ILE A 5 -3.55 -0.70 4.15
N THR A 6 -4.15 -1.88 4.21
CA THR A 6 -4.45 -2.60 5.45
C THR A 6 -3.85 -3.99 5.42
N LYS A 7 -3.61 -4.59 6.60
CA LYS A 7 -3.14 -5.99 6.69
C LYS A 7 -4.05 -6.97 5.93
N ASN A 8 -5.37 -6.71 5.93
CA ASN A 8 -6.34 -7.52 5.19
C ASN A 8 -6.12 -7.44 3.67
N LEU A 9 -5.87 -6.23 3.14
CA LEU A 9 -5.56 -6.05 1.73
C LEU A 9 -4.27 -6.81 1.35
N LEU A 10 -3.22 -6.68 2.15
CA LEU A 10 -1.95 -7.39 1.89
C LEU A 10 -2.17 -8.92 1.82
N SER A 11 -2.90 -9.49 2.78
CA SER A 11 -3.24 -10.93 2.74
C SER A 11 -4.07 -11.31 1.52
N ARG A 12 -5.01 -10.45 1.08
CA ARG A 12 -5.82 -10.71 -0.13
C ARG A 12 -4.99 -10.73 -1.41
N LEU A 13 -3.89 -9.97 -1.45
CA LEU A 13 -2.95 -9.93 -2.58
C LEU A 13 -1.97 -11.11 -2.58
N GLY A 14 -2.10 -12.05 -1.62
CA GLY A 14 -1.19 -13.18 -1.51
C GLY A 14 0.19 -12.78 -0.97
N LEU A 15 0.32 -11.59 -0.39
CA LEU A 15 1.49 -11.17 0.36
C LEU A 15 1.38 -11.79 1.75
N ASP A 16 1.62 -13.10 1.82
CA ASP A 16 1.78 -13.83 3.07
C ASP A 16 3.12 -13.41 3.69
N LEU A 17 3.08 -12.25 4.33
CA LEU A 17 4.12 -11.80 5.24
C LEU A 17 4.26 -12.87 6.32
N ASP A 18 5.49 -13.37 6.53
CA ASP A 18 5.73 -14.29 7.63
C ASP A 18 5.39 -13.63 8.97
N GLU A 19 5.14 -14.44 10.01
CA GLU A 19 4.67 -13.95 11.31
C GLU A 19 5.61 -12.88 11.90
N LYS A 20 6.91 -12.98 11.60
CA LYS A 20 7.95 -12.04 12.02
C LYS A 20 7.90 -10.73 11.23
N SER A 21 7.66 -10.79 9.93
CA SER A 21 7.43 -9.63 9.06
C SER A 21 6.12 -8.93 9.41
N LEU A 22 5.06 -9.66 9.78
CA LEU A 22 3.79 -9.09 10.26
C LEU A 22 3.91 -8.37 11.60
N GLU A 23 4.73 -8.90 12.51
CA GLU A 23 5.06 -8.25 13.78
C GLU A 23 5.89 -6.98 13.56
N GLN A 24 6.81 -7.01 12.59
CA GLN A 24 7.59 -5.84 12.21
C GLN A 24 6.77 -4.81 11.43
N PHE A 25 5.78 -5.23 10.64
CA PHE A 25 4.78 -4.35 9.99
C PHE A 25 3.82 -3.76 11.04
N ASN A 26 4.37 -2.87 11.84
CA ASN A 26 3.65 -2.03 12.79
C ASN A 26 2.88 -0.93 12.04
N GLU A 27 2.10 -0.16 12.80
CA GLU A 27 1.26 0.90 12.24
C GLU A 27 2.07 1.98 11.48
N ASP A 28 3.30 2.25 11.91
CA ASP A 28 4.19 3.22 11.26
C ASP A 28 4.63 2.75 9.86
N LEU A 29 4.98 1.46 9.72
CA LEU A 29 5.35 0.87 8.42
C LEU A 29 4.14 0.74 7.50
N LEU A 30 2.96 0.42 8.03
CA LEU A 30 1.71 0.49 7.25
C LEU A 30 1.42 1.91 6.76
N ASN A 31 1.65 2.93 7.61
CA ASN A 31 1.49 4.33 7.24
C ASN A 31 2.49 4.77 6.17
N GLU A 32 3.73 4.28 6.24
CA GLU A 32 4.75 4.55 5.24
C GLU A 32 4.43 3.84 3.91
N LEU A 33 4.06 2.56 3.95
CA LEU A 33 3.63 1.81 2.76
C LEU A 33 2.44 2.49 2.10
N ASN A 34 1.47 2.93 2.90
CA ASN A 34 0.30 3.65 2.40
C ASN A 34 0.67 4.95 1.68
N LYS A 35 1.67 5.70 2.18
CA LYS A 35 2.16 6.91 1.49
C LYS A 35 2.81 6.57 0.15
N ARG A 36 3.71 5.57 0.14
CA ARG A 36 4.42 5.14 -1.08
C ARG A 36 3.45 4.66 -2.16
N VAL A 37 2.48 3.82 -1.79
CA VAL A 37 1.45 3.38 -2.73
C VAL A 37 0.60 4.55 -3.22
N ILE A 38 0.19 5.47 -2.35
CA ILE A 38 -0.58 6.65 -2.77
C ILE A 38 0.23 7.51 -3.75
N ASP A 39 1.52 7.70 -3.54
CA ASP A 39 2.38 8.48 -4.43
C ASP A 39 2.48 7.83 -5.82
N GLN A 40 2.63 6.51 -5.88
CA GLN A 40 2.62 5.74 -7.14
C GLN A 40 1.25 5.82 -7.83
N VAL A 41 0.16 5.64 -7.07
CA VAL A 41 -1.21 5.78 -7.57
C VAL A 41 -1.41 7.17 -8.18
N ILE A 42 -1.01 8.24 -7.48
CA ILE A 42 -1.15 9.61 -7.98
C ILE A 42 -0.36 9.82 -9.28
N ALA A 43 0.81 9.19 -9.41
CA ALA A 43 1.64 9.28 -10.61
C ALA A 43 0.99 8.63 -11.85
N GLU A 44 0.17 7.60 -11.64
CA GLU A 44 -0.57 6.89 -12.70
C GLU A 44 -1.90 7.56 -13.10
N LEU A 45 -2.34 8.57 -12.36
CA LEU A 45 -3.63 9.22 -12.55
C LEU A 45 -3.52 10.58 -13.25
N ASP A 46 -4.45 10.85 -14.16
CA ASP A 46 -4.63 12.18 -14.74
C ASP A 46 -5.36 13.13 -13.77
N GLU A 47 -5.36 14.43 -14.08
CA GLU A 47 -6.01 15.44 -13.24
C GLU A 47 -7.51 15.21 -13.00
N VAL A 48 -8.21 14.54 -13.92
CA VAL A 48 -9.64 14.25 -13.77
C VAL A 48 -9.82 13.16 -12.72
N LYS A 49 -9.09 12.07 -12.85
CA LYS A 49 -9.14 10.95 -11.91
C LYS A 49 -8.61 11.33 -10.52
N LEU A 50 -7.63 12.22 -10.43
CA LEU A 50 -7.16 12.75 -9.14
C LEU A 50 -8.26 13.52 -8.40
N ARG A 51 -9.10 14.26 -9.12
CA ARG A 51 -10.26 14.93 -8.50
C ARG A 51 -11.32 13.93 -8.07
N GLU A 52 -11.62 12.93 -8.88
CA GLU A 52 -12.53 11.85 -8.49
C GLU A 52 -12.03 11.13 -7.23
N LEU A 53 -10.74 10.80 -7.16
CA LEU A 53 -10.13 10.17 -5.99
C LEU A 53 -10.25 11.05 -4.73
N ALA A 54 -10.09 12.37 -4.86
CA ALA A 54 -10.21 13.31 -3.76
C ALA A 54 -11.66 13.46 -3.24
N GLU A 55 -12.66 13.12 -4.06
CA GLU A 55 -14.08 13.13 -3.69
C GLU A 55 -14.53 11.81 -3.02
N LEU A 56 -13.75 10.73 -3.17
CA LEU A 56 -14.05 9.44 -2.56
C LEU A 56 -13.77 9.46 -1.06
N SER A 57 -14.70 8.87 -0.29
CA SER A 57 -14.46 8.60 1.12
C SER A 57 -13.37 7.52 1.25
N PRO A 58 -12.31 7.75 2.05
CA PRO A 58 -11.29 6.74 2.31
C PRO A 58 -11.83 5.45 2.94
N GLU A 59 -12.95 5.56 3.65
CA GLU A 59 -13.67 4.44 4.29
C GLU A 59 -14.90 4.01 3.47
N GLY A 60 -15.10 4.63 2.31
CA GLY A 60 -16.19 4.32 1.41
C GLY A 60 -15.98 2.96 0.76
N ALA A 61 -17.06 2.19 0.67
CA ALA A 61 -17.07 0.93 -0.07
C ALA A 61 -16.68 1.09 -1.56
N ASP A 62 -16.71 2.33 -2.07
CA ASP A 62 -16.44 2.69 -3.46
C ASP A 62 -14.95 2.93 -3.77
N LEU A 63 -14.08 3.11 -2.75
CA LEU A 63 -12.67 3.40 -2.99
C LEU A 63 -11.94 2.24 -3.68
N MET A 64 -12.06 1.02 -3.14
CA MET A 64 -11.36 -0.16 -3.70
C MET A 64 -11.82 -0.49 -5.12
N PRO A 65 -13.13 -0.56 -5.44
CA PRO A 65 -13.58 -0.73 -6.82
C PRO A 65 -13.13 0.39 -7.77
N TRP A 66 -13.01 1.62 -7.27
CA TRP A 66 -12.51 2.73 -8.08
C TRP A 66 -11.02 2.58 -8.37
N LEU A 67 -10.21 2.20 -7.39
CA LEU A 67 -8.77 1.96 -7.55
C LEU A 67 -8.53 0.84 -8.57
N ASP A 68 -9.18 -0.32 -8.40
CA ASP A 68 -9.07 -1.46 -9.32
C ASP A 68 -9.42 -1.10 -10.77
N LYS A 69 -10.36 -0.17 -10.96
CA LYS A 69 -10.83 0.25 -12.28
C LYS A 69 -9.95 1.33 -12.92
N ASN A 70 -9.42 2.24 -12.12
CA ASN A 70 -8.82 3.48 -12.62
C ASN A 70 -7.30 3.53 -12.53
N VAL A 71 -6.71 2.71 -11.66
CA VAL A 71 -5.27 2.56 -11.47
C VAL A 71 -4.86 1.23 -12.13
N PRO A 72 -4.18 1.27 -13.28
CA PRO A 72 -3.64 0.07 -13.89
C PRO A 72 -2.72 -0.65 -12.91
N HIS A 73 -2.86 -1.96 -12.79
CA HIS A 73 -1.95 -2.78 -11.99
C HIS A 73 -1.86 -2.35 -10.51
N PHE A 74 -2.95 -1.83 -9.92
CA PHE A 74 -2.98 -1.42 -8.51
C PHE A 74 -2.43 -2.50 -7.55
N ASP A 75 -2.83 -3.75 -7.76
CA ASP A 75 -2.35 -4.90 -6.99
C ASP A 75 -0.82 -5.09 -7.10
N GLU A 76 -0.25 -4.85 -8.28
CA GLU A 76 1.20 -4.94 -8.52
C GLU A 76 1.93 -3.81 -7.81
N ILE A 77 1.41 -2.57 -7.88
CA ILE A 77 1.97 -1.42 -7.14
C ILE A 77 2.02 -1.72 -5.64
N VAL A 78 0.94 -2.26 -5.07
CA VAL A 78 0.91 -2.61 -3.64
C VAL A 78 1.93 -3.72 -3.34
N ALA A 79 2.03 -4.73 -4.20
CA ALA A 79 2.97 -5.83 -4.02
C ALA A 79 4.43 -5.39 -4.11
N GLU A 80 4.79 -4.59 -5.10
CA GLU A 80 6.14 -4.07 -5.30
C GLU A 80 6.59 -3.21 -4.12
N GLU A 81 5.77 -2.24 -3.71
CA GLU A 81 6.11 -1.37 -2.57
C GLU A 81 6.18 -2.14 -1.25
N THR A 82 5.34 -3.17 -1.07
CA THR A 82 5.41 -4.05 0.09
C THR A 82 6.71 -4.85 0.11
N LEU A 83 7.10 -5.45 -1.01
CA LEU A 83 8.35 -6.20 -1.13
C LEU A 83 9.57 -5.30 -0.90
N LEU A 84 9.60 -4.11 -1.51
CA LEU A 84 10.65 -3.11 -1.31
C LEU A 84 10.78 -2.74 0.17
N MET A 85 9.66 -2.49 0.85
CA MET A 85 9.68 -2.17 2.28
C MET A 85 10.21 -3.32 3.13
N ILE A 86 9.85 -4.58 2.83
CA ILE A 86 10.41 -5.75 3.53
C ILE A 86 11.92 -5.84 3.32
N GLU A 87 12.39 -5.65 2.09
CA GLU A 87 13.82 -5.65 1.77
C GLU A 87 14.56 -4.56 2.54
N GLU A 88 14.00 -3.35 2.61
CA GLU A 88 14.55 -2.24 3.38
C GLU A 88 14.61 -2.55 4.88
N ILE A 89 13.56 -3.16 5.45
CA ILE A 89 13.55 -3.60 6.86
C ILE A 89 14.63 -4.66 7.11
N ALA A 90 14.80 -5.60 6.18
CA ALA A 90 15.83 -6.64 6.27
C ALA A 90 17.25 -6.05 6.18
N GLN A 91 17.45 -5.03 5.33
CA GLN A 91 18.73 -4.33 5.19
C GLN A 91 19.05 -3.39 6.36
N ASN A 92 18.03 -2.79 6.97
CA ASN A 92 18.15 -1.87 8.10
C ASN A 92 18.12 -2.57 9.46
N SER A 93 17.79 -3.86 9.52
CA SER A 93 17.97 -4.66 10.74
C SER A 93 19.44 -4.64 11.13
N PRO A 94 19.79 -4.28 12.38
CA PRO A 94 21.18 -4.28 12.81
C PRO A 94 21.75 -5.67 12.54
N LYS A 95 22.80 -5.73 11.72
CA LYS A 95 23.63 -6.93 11.64
C LYS A 95 24.04 -7.24 13.08
N ILE A 96 23.46 -8.29 13.65
CA ILE A 96 23.98 -8.87 14.87
C ILE A 96 25.26 -9.57 14.43
N ASP A 97 26.38 -8.86 14.51
CA ASP A 97 27.73 -9.43 14.52
C ASP A 97 27.97 -10.19 15.84
#